data_AF-A0A838EZV2-F1
#
_entry.id   AF-A0A838EZV2-F1
#
_cell.length_a   1.000
_cell.length_b   1.000
_cell.length_c   1.000
_cell.angle_alpha   90.00
_cell.angle_beta   90.00
_cell.angle_gamma   90.00
#
_symmetry.space_group_name_H-M   'P 1'
#
loop_
_entity.id
_entity.type
_entity.pdbx_description
1 polymer ?
#
loop_
_entity_poly.entity_id
_entity_poly.type
_entity_poly.pdbx_seq_one_letter_code
_entity_poly.pdbx_strand_id
1 'polypeptide(L)'
;MSGMTAQTFREFDVLLSDTIAVSQDLLNDIIQQINIIESFIPEKEYFWNLQLSALSSDITKFVEITTLLSKILTNKKKLNLPEIKQSHIHLLFVLKGINQAQQKHDSLVLEDLIKYELKDNLTQWKIDLIPLIKRQLNS
;
A
#
# COMPACT_ATOMS: atom_id res chain seq x y z
N MET A 1 26.76 24.31 14.91
CA MET A 1 25.86 23.43 14.13
C MET A 1 24.80 24.32 13.51
N SER A 2 25.02 24.63 12.23
CA SER A 2 24.30 25.62 11.43
C SER A 2 22.84 25.23 11.25
N GLY A 3 21.96 26.22 11.43
CA GLY A 3 20.52 26.08 11.37
C GLY A 3 20.06 25.54 10.02
N MET A 4 19.18 24.54 10.07
CA MET A 4 18.29 24.24 8.97
C MET A 4 17.51 25.52 8.66
N THR A 5 17.69 26.08 7.47
CA THR A 5 16.99 27.31 7.08
C THR A 5 15.48 27.04 7.02
N ALA A 6 14.65 28.04 7.32
CA ALA A 6 13.19 27.92 7.22
C ALA A 6 12.74 27.43 5.83
N GLN A 7 13.53 27.73 4.79
CA GLN A 7 13.34 27.24 3.44
C GLN A 7 13.54 25.73 3.33
N THR A 8 14.61 25.16 3.89
CA THR A 8 14.85 23.71 3.91
C THR A 8 13.75 22.95 4.65
N PHE A 9 13.19 23.53 5.71
CA PHE A 9 12.07 22.92 6.42
C PHE A 9 10.80 22.90 5.55
N ARG A 10 10.54 24.00 4.82
CA ARG A 10 9.40 24.10 3.90
C ARG A 10 9.51 23.10 2.73
N GLU A 11 10.69 22.98 2.14
CA GLU A 11 10.96 22.02 1.06
C GLU A 11 10.74 20.57 1.53
N PHE A 12 11.13 20.26 2.76
CA PHE A 12 10.88 18.95 3.37
C PHE A 12 9.39 18.66 3.55
N ASP A 13 8.59 19.64 3.98
CA ASP A 13 7.15 19.47 4.16
C ASP A 13 6.41 19.29 2.82
N VAL A 14 6.86 20.00 1.77
CA VAL A 14 6.36 19.78 0.40
C VAL A 14 6.66 18.35 -0.06
N LEU A 15 7.91 17.89 0.08
CA LEU A 15 8.29 16.53 -0.31
C LEU A 15 7.48 15.46 0.43
N LEU A 16 7.19 15.68 1.72
CA LEU A 16 6.39 14.78 2.52
C LEU A 16 4.93 14.74 2.02
N SER A 17 4.35 15.90 1.72
CA SER A 17 3.01 16.01 1.12
C SER A 17 2.93 15.29 -0.22
N ASP A 18 3.93 15.50 -1.10
CA ASP A 18 4.01 14.85 -2.41
C ASP A 18 4.15 13.32 -2.27
N THR A 19 4.95 12.85 -1.29
CA THR A 19 5.09 11.42 -1.01
C THR A 19 3.75 10.79 -0.60
N ILE A 20 2.95 11.50 0.19
CA ILE A 20 1.62 11.04 0.59
C ILE A 20 0.67 11.01 -0.61
N ALA A 21 0.72 12.01 -1.48
CA ALA A 21 -0.07 12.06 -2.71
C ALA A 21 0.28 10.87 -3.62
N VAL A 22 1.57 10.65 -3.91
CA VAL A 22 2.04 9.50 -4.70
C VAL A 22 1.63 8.17 -4.08
N SER A 23 1.70 8.04 -2.76
CA SER A 23 1.23 6.83 -2.07
C SER A 23 -0.27 6.60 -2.27
N GLN A 24 -1.06 7.67 -2.24
CA GLN A 24 -2.50 7.62 -2.45
C GLN A 24 -2.86 7.29 -3.90
N ASP A 25 -2.14 7.84 -4.87
CA ASP A 25 -2.34 7.55 -6.29
C ASP A 25 -2.01 6.10 -6.61
N LEU A 26 -0.85 5.61 -6.14
CA LEU A 26 -0.48 4.20 -6.28
C LEU A 26 -1.52 3.27 -5.63
N LEU A 27 -2.04 3.63 -4.45
CA LEU A 27 -3.10 2.87 -3.79
C LEU A 27 -4.39 2.81 -4.63
N ASN A 28 -4.78 3.93 -5.26
CA ASN A 28 -5.94 3.97 -6.14
C ASN A 28 -5.71 3.08 -7.37
N ASP A 29 -4.52 3.13 -7.96
CA ASP A 29 -4.15 2.31 -9.12
C ASP A 29 -4.22 0.82 -8.77
N ILE A 30 -3.69 0.41 -7.60
CA ILE A 30 -3.76 -0.98 -7.13
C ILE A 30 -5.22 -1.42 -6.94
N ILE A 31 -6.06 -0.59 -6.31
CA ILE A 31 -7.48 -0.90 -6.13
C ILE A 31 -8.19 -1.02 -7.49
N GLN A 32 -7.85 -0.16 -8.45
CA GLN A 32 -8.39 -0.24 -9.80
C GLN A 32 -7.94 -1.52 -10.51
N GLN A 33 -6.66 -1.90 -10.39
CA GLN A 33 -6.16 -3.17 -10.92
C GLN A 33 -6.95 -4.36 -10.37
N ILE A 34 -7.19 -4.41 -9.06
CA ILE A 34 -7.99 -5.47 -8.43
C ILE A 34 -9.41 -5.52 -9.02
N ASN A 35 -10.04 -4.37 -9.27
CA ASN A 35 -11.39 -4.32 -9.82
C ASN A 35 -11.49 -4.81 -11.26
N ILE A 36 -10.39 -4.78 -12.03
CA ILE A 36 -10.36 -5.22 -13.44
C ILE A 36 -9.75 -6.62 -13.60
N ILE A 37 -9.23 -7.24 -12.54
CA ILE A 37 -8.77 -8.63 -12.59
C ILE A 37 -9.99 -9.52 -12.88
N GLU A 38 -9.92 -10.20 -14.02
CA GLU A 38 -10.92 -11.17 -14.41
C GLU A 38 -10.90 -12.37 -13.44
N SER A 39 -12.05 -13.01 -13.25
CA SER A 39 -12.10 -14.30 -12.57
C SER A 39 -11.21 -15.32 -13.27
N PHE A 40 -10.63 -16.22 -12.49
CA PHE A 40 -9.71 -17.20 -13.03
C PHE A 40 -10.41 -18.16 -13.99
N ILE A 41 -9.84 -18.33 -15.19
CA ILE A 41 -10.19 -19.43 -16.11
C ILE A 41 -8.90 -20.11 -16.58
N PRO A 42 -8.85 -21.46 -16.63
CA PRO A 42 -7.63 -22.20 -16.98
C PRO A 42 -6.99 -21.78 -18.30
N GLU A 43 -7.80 -21.44 -19.31
CA GLU A 43 -7.34 -21.06 -20.64
C GLU A 43 -6.59 -19.72 -20.65
N LYS A 44 -6.76 -18.89 -19.61
CA LYS A 44 -6.09 -17.60 -19.43
C LYS A 44 -5.12 -17.58 -18.26
N GLU A 45 -4.72 -18.73 -17.72
CA GLU A 45 -3.81 -18.82 -16.55
C GLU A 45 -2.55 -17.94 -16.72
N TYR A 46 -1.95 -17.95 -17.90
CA TYR A 46 -0.79 -17.11 -18.20
C TYR A 46 -1.07 -15.61 -18.01
N PHE A 47 -2.18 -15.10 -18.57
CA PHE A 47 -2.56 -13.68 -18.43
C PHE A 47 -2.90 -13.33 -16.99
N TRP A 48 -3.57 -14.26 -16.32
CA TRP A 48 -3.96 -14.10 -14.93
C TRP A 48 -2.73 -14.00 -14.02
N ASN A 49 -1.72 -14.85 -14.24
CA ASN A 49 -0.43 -14.78 -13.55
C ASN A 49 0.35 -13.49 -13.86
N LEU A 50 0.26 -12.96 -15.09
CA LEU A 50 0.84 -11.65 -15.42
C LEU A 50 0.17 -10.51 -14.63
N GLN A 51 -1.16 -10.52 -14.54
CA GLN A 51 -1.91 -9.54 -13.75
C GLN A 51 -1.54 -9.60 -12.27
N LEU A 52 -1.40 -10.81 -11.72
CA LEU A 52 -0.93 -10.98 -10.34
C LEU A 52 0.49 -10.49 -10.10
N SER A 53 1.39 -10.76 -11.04
CA SER A 53 2.78 -10.32 -10.92
C SER A 53 2.86 -8.78 -10.90
N ALA A 54 2.10 -8.12 -11.78
CA ALA A 54 1.98 -6.66 -11.80
C ALA A 54 1.39 -6.13 -10.48
N LEU A 55 0.28 -6.71 -10.03
CA LEU A 55 -0.37 -6.35 -8.77
C LEU A 55 0.59 -6.50 -7.57
N SER A 56 1.30 -7.62 -7.49
CA SER A 56 2.28 -7.85 -6.43
C SER A 56 3.41 -6.83 -6.46
N SER A 57 3.90 -6.46 -7.65
CA SER A 57 4.95 -5.45 -7.80
C SER A 57 4.51 -4.09 -7.27
N ASP A 58 3.29 -3.66 -7.59
CA ASP A 58 2.77 -2.37 -7.15
C ASP A 58 2.47 -2.35 -5.66
N ILE A 59 1.99 -3.45 -5.09
CA ILE A 59 1.84 -3.59 -3.64
C ILE A 59 3.20 -3.50 -2.93
N THR A 60 4.25 -4.13 -3.47
CA THR A 60 5.60 -4.02 -2.91
C THR A 60 6.07 -2.57 -2.90
N LYS A 61 5.92 -1.84 -4.01
CA LYS A 61 6.26 -0.40 -4.07
C LYS A 61 5.47 0.41 -3.05
N PHE A 62 4.17 0.13 -2.90
CA PHE A 62 3.33 0.81 -1.93
C PHE A 62 3.80 0.58 -0.50
N VAL A 63 4.12 -0.67 -0.12
CA VAL A 63 4.67 -1.02 1.19
C VAL A 63 6.00 -0.32 1.43
N GLU A 64 6.88 -0.27 0.44
CA GLU A 64 8.19 0.40 0.55
C GLU A 64 8.03 1.90 0.81
N ILE A 65 7.23 2.59 -0.01
CA ILE A 65 6.99 4.04 0.15
C ILE A 65 6.36 4.33 1.51
N THR A 66 5.33 3.58 1.90
CA THR A 66 4.64 3.81 3.19
C THR A 66 5.50 3.43 4.39
N THR A 67 6.43 2.49 4.25
CA THR A 67 7.46 2.18 5.27
C THR A 67 8.44 3.33 5.43
N LEU A 68 8.93 3.89 4.32
CA LEU A 68 9.80 5.07 4.34
C LEU A 68 9.08 6.27 4.95
N LEU A 69 7.84 6.50 4.55
CA LEU A 69 6.96 7.51 5.13
C LEU A 69 6.84 7.34 6.65
N SER A 70 6.52 6.14 7.14
CA SER A 70 6.43 5.85 8.58
C SER A 70 7.74 6.14 9.33
N LYS A 71 8.90 5.78 8.75
CA LYS A 71 10.21 6.10 9.30
C LYS A 71 10.44 7.61 9.36
N ILE A 72 10.04 8.35 8.34
CA ILE A 72 10.18 9.82 8.29
C ILE A 72 9.28 10.47 9.35
N LEU A 73 8.01 10.07 9.43
CA LEU A 73 7.07 10.57 10.43
C LEU A 73 7.59 10.36 11.86
N THR A 74 8.09 9.15 12.15
CA THR A 74 8.66 8.82 13.46
C THR A 74 9.93 9.63 13.76
N ASN A 75 10.89 9.66 12.81
CA ASN A 75 12.22 10.19 13.09
C ASN A 75 12.30 11.73 13.00
N LYS A 76 11.58 12.33 12.06
CA LYS A 76 11.66 13.77 11.74
C LYS A 76 10.50 14.57 12.33
N LYS A 77 9.29 14.00 12.35
CA LYS A 77 8.09 14.67 12.89
C LYS A 77 7.72 14.22 14.30
N LYS A 78 8.39 13.19 14.85
CA LYS A 78 8.08 12.59 16.16
C LYS A 78 6.63 12.07 16.25
N LEU A 79 6.04 11.74 15.11
CA LEU A 79 4.71 11.16 14.98
C LEU A 79 4.84 9.64 14.94
N ASN A 80 4.36 8.96 15.96
CA ASN A 80 4.32 7.50 16.00
C ASN A 80 2.92 7.02 15.62
N LEU A 81 2.80 6.36 14.47
CA LEU A 81 1.54 5.82 13.93
C LEU A 81 1.62 4.29 13.87
N PRO A 82 1.36 3.58 14.99
CA PRO A 82 1.40 2.12 15.02
C PRO A 82 0.42 1.47 14.04
N GLU A 83 -0.64 2.17 13.66
CA GLU A 83 -1.67 1.73 12.72
C GLU A 83 -1.07 1.42 11.34
N ILE A 84 -0.03 2.17 10.90
CA ILE A 84 0.69 1.88 9.64
C ILE A 84 1.32 0.50 9.71
N LYS A 85 2.06 0.21 10.80
CA LYS A 85 2.74 -1.07 10.98
C LYS A 85 1.75 -2.22 11.08
N GLN A 86 0.63 -2.03 11.80
CA GLN A 86 -0.42 -3.03 11.92
C GLN A 86 -1.03 -3.35 10.55
N SER A 87 -1.29 -2.32 9.73
CA SER A 87 -1.83 -2.52 8.39
C SER A 87 -0.83 -3.21 7.46
N HIS A 88 0.46 -2.90 7.56
CA HIS A 88 1.50 -3.67 6.85
C HIS A 88 1.54 -5.14 7.26
N ILE A 89 1.39 -5.44 8.55
CA ILE A 89 1.34 -6.83 9.02
C ILE A 89 0.13 -7.55 8.42
N HIS A 90 -1.05 -6.92 8.43
CA HIS A 90 -2.24 -7.51 7.82
C HIS A 90 -2.05 -7.74 6.32
N LEU A 91 -1.52 -6.77 5.58
CA LEU A 91 -1.21 -6.90 4.16
C LEU A 91 -0.25 -8.07 3.88
N LEU A 92 0.79 -8.25 4.72
CA LEU A 92 1.69 -9.40 4.62
C LEU A 92 0.98 -10.74 4.84
N PHE A 93 0.01 -10.82 5.74
CA PHE A 93 -0.81 -12.02 5.92
C PHE A 93 -1.64 -12.34 4.67
N VAL A 94 -2.28 -11.32 4.07
CA VAL A 94 -3.05 -11.50 2.83
C VAL A 94 -2.15 -11.95 1.68
N LEU A 95 -1.00 -11.30 1.48
CA LEU A 95 -0.03 -11.68 0.44
C LEU A 95 0.51 -13.11 0.64
N LYS A 96 0.72 -13.52 1.89
CA LYS A 96 1.10 -14.90 2.22
C LYS A 96 -0.02 -15.88 1.84
N GLY A 97 -1.27 -15.53 2.13
CA GLY A 97 -2.43 -16.32 1.71
C GLY A 97 -2.50 -16.47 0.19
N ILE A 98 -2.31 -15.37 -0.55
CA ILE A 98 -2.31 -15.35 -2.03
C ILE A 98 -1.25 -16.31 -2.56
N ASN A 99 -0.02 -16.22 -2.05
CA ASN A 99 1.07 -17.11 -2.46
C ASN A 99 0.75 -18.58 -2.16
N GLN A 100 0.18 -18.88 -1.00
CA GLN A 100 -0.22 -20.25 -0.64
C GLN A 100 -1.33 -20.79 -1.55
N ALA A 101 -2.33 -19.96 -1.89
CA ALA A 101 -3.41 -20.35 -2.78
C ALA A 101 -2.90 -20.59 -4.21
N GLN A 102 -2.00 -19.73 -4.70
CA GLN A 102 -1.29 -19.93 -5.98
C GLN A 102 -0.52 -21.26 -6.02
N GLN A 103 0.28 -21.55 -4.99
CA GLN A 103 1.07 -22.80 -4.92
C GLN A 103 0.20 -24.06 -4.92
N LYS A 104 -1.04 -23.96 -4.42
CA LYS A 104 -2.01 -25.06 -4.38
C LYS A 104 -2.95 -25.10 -5.59
N HIS A 105 -2.82 -24.16 -6.52
CA HIS A 105 -3.76 -23.95 -7.63
C HIS A 105 -5.22 -23.79 -7.16
N ASP A 106 -5.42 -23.22 -5.97
CA ASP A 106 -6.75 -22.96 -5.39
C ASP A 106 -7.27 -21.60 -5.88
N SER A 107 -7.79 -21.60 -7.10
CA SER A 107 -8.25 -20.39 -7.80
C SER A 107 -9.40 -19.66 -7.09
N LEU A 108 -10.26 -20.40 -6.39
CA LEU A 108 -11.39 -19.81 -5.66
C LEU A 108 -10.90 -19.03 -4.44
N VAL A 109 -10.08 -19.65 -3.59
CA VAL A 109 -9.49 -18.97 -2.43
C VAL A 109 -8.64 -17.78 -2.87
N LEU A 110 -7.92 -17.96 -3.96
CA LEU A 110 -7.07 -16.92 -4.52
C LEU A 110 -7.88 -15.71 -5.01
N GLU A 111 -8.98 -15.94 -5.72
CA GLU A 111 -9.90 -14.87 -6.12
C GLU A 111 -10.51 -14.16 -4.90
N ASP A 112 -10.90 -14.91 -3.87
CA ASP A 112 -11.47 -14.34 -2.64
C ASP A 112 -10.45 -13.45 -1.91
N LEU A 113 -9.22 -13.93 -1.76
CA LEU A 113 -8.14 -13.16 -1.13
C LEU A 113 -7.83 -11.86 -1.87
N ILE A 114 -7.89 -11.86 -3.20
CA ILE A 114 -7.58 -10.67 -4.00
C ILE A 114 -8.76 -9.69 -4.00
N LYS A 115 -9.96 -10.18 -4.32
CA LYS A 115 -11.13 -9.32 -4.55
C LYS A 115 -11.75 -8.81 -3.26
N TYR A 116 -11.57 -9.51 -2.15
CA TYR A 116 -12.14 -9.13 -0.85
C TYR A 116 -11.05 -8.75 0.15
N GLU A 117 -10.20 -9.67 0.61
CA GLU A 117 -9.28 -9.42 1.73
C GLU A 117 -8.23 -8.33 1.40
N LEU A 118 -7.56 -8.46 0.25
CA LEU A 118 -6.55 -7.51 -0.20
C LEU A 118 -7.20 -6.15 -0.49
N LYS A 119 -8.32 -6.16 -1.21
CA LYS A 119 -9.06 -4.95 -1.55
C LYS A 119 -9.56 -4.22 -0.30
N ASP A 120 -10.07 -4.94 0.69
CA ASP A 120 -10.53 -4.35 1.95
C ASP A 120 -9.36 -3.71 2.69
N ASN A 121 -8.25 -4.43 2.87
CA ASN A 121 -7.07 -3.86 3.53
C ASN A 121 -6.58 -2.55 2.85
N LEU A 122 -6.51 -2.55 1.52
CA LEU A 122 -6.12 -1.36 0.75
C LEU A 122 -7.19 -0.25 0.82
N THR A 123 -8.46 -0.62 0.95
CA THR A 123 -9.56 0.34 1.16
C THR A 123 -9.43 0.99 2.53
N GLN A 124 -9.14 0.24 3.59
CA GLN A 124 -8.86 0.79 4.93
C GLN A 124 -7.66 1.74 4.90
N TRP A 125 -6.61 1.43 4.12
CA TRP A 125 -5.52 2.37 3.87
C TRP A 125 -6.01 3.70 3.31
N LYS A 126 -6.91 3.65 2.32
CA LYS A 126 -7.41 4.83 1.62
C LYS A 126 -8.31 5.69 2.49
N ILE A 127 -9.25 5.07 3.21
CA ILE A 127 -10.30 5.80 3.94
C ILE A 127 -9.89 6.20 5.35
N ASP A 128 -8.95 5.47 5.97
CA ASP A 128 -8.56 5.71 7.36
C ASP A 128 -7.10 6.17 7.51
N LEU A 129 -6.15 5.37 7.01
CA LEU A 129 -4.72 5.61 7.30
C LEU A 129 -4.16 6.84 6.59
N ILE A 130 -4.43 7.01 5.30
CA ILE A 130 -3.96 8.19 4.56
C ILE A 130 -4.58 9.48 5.16
N PRO A 131 -5.89 9.56 5.46
CA PRO A 131 -6.47 10.70 6.18
C PRO A 131 -5.89 10.90 7.58
N LEU A 132 -5.60 9.84 8.33
CA LEU A 132 -4.93 9.94 9.64
C LEU A 132 -3.57 10.61 9.51
N ILE A 133 -2.73 10.16 8.58
CA ILE A 133 -1.39 10.73 8.33
C ILE A 133 -1.50 12.22 8.00
N LYS A 134 -2.42 12.59 7.10
CA LYS A 134 -2.64 14.00 6.71
C LYS A 134 -3.09 14.86 7.89
N ARG A 135 -3.98 14.35 8.75
CA ARG A 135 -4.43 15.08 9.94
C ARG A 135 -3.29 15.35 10.91
N GLN A 136 -2.45 14.34 11.17
CA GLN A 136 -1.32 14.42 12.11
C GLN A 136 -0.19 15.35 11.61
N LEU A 137 -0.09 15.58 10.30
CA LEU A 137 0.87 16.53 9.75
C LEU A 137 0.42 17.99 9.79
N ASN A 138 -0.89 18.21 9.85
CA ASN A 138 -1.49 19.55 9.87
C ASN A 138 -1.89 20.01 11.30
N SER A 139 -1.76 19.14 12.30
CA SER A 139 -1.98 19.42 13.72
C SER A 139 -0.73 19.95 14.40
#